data_AF-A0A2P8CYY2-F1
#
_entry.id   AF-A0A2P8CYY2-F1
#
_cell.length_a   1.000
_cell.length_b   1.000
_cell.length_c   1.000
_cell.angle_alpha   90.00
_cell.angle_beta   90.00
_cell.angle_gamma   90.00
#
_symmetry.space_group_name_H-M   'P 1'
#
loop_
_entity.id
_entity.type
_entity.pdbx_description
1 polymer ?
#
loop_
_entity_poly.entity_id
_entity_poly.type
_entity_poly.pdbx_seq_one_letter_code
_entity_poly.pdbx_strand_id
1 'polypeptide(L)'
;MTSVLEREMYPEAEAARLLGVAQSTLHYWLEGDERAGKSYPPIIRESPRHVRTVTWAEFVEASFLREYRRKHKVPMIELRKFVGMLREKFGVPYPLADRRPYISGRELVYEAQTKAGLDPEFCLVAVANDQLLLTPPSESFLDRITWDDDIAAAWRPDPHAQSSVLISPTIRFGRPAVQGVSTEAIWEQSESGEEVEDIARVYQLDMTDVRWALSYENSRRAA
;
A
#
# COMPACT_ATOMS: atom_id res chain seq x y z
N MET A 1 -13.90 -15.02 12.67
CA MET A 1 -12.44 -14.82 12.58
C MET A 1 -12.24 -13.43 12.04
N THR A 2 -11.60 -12.54 12.80
CA THR A 2 -11.19 -11.22 12.31
C THR A 2 -10.22 -11.43 11.15
N SER A 3 -10.58 -10.93 9.97
CA SER A 3 -9.73 -11.05 8.78
C SER A 3 -8.37 -10.40 9.06
N VAL A 4 -7.29 -10.90 8.43
CA VAL A 4 -5.95 -10.29 8.54
C VAL A 4 -5.97 -8.81 8.14
N LEU A 5 -6.91 -8.41 7.29
CA LEU A 5 -7.21 -7.05 6.86
C LEU A 5 -7.58 -6.10 8.01
N GLU A 6 -8.32 -6.59 9.01
CA GLU A 6 -8.83 -5.76 10.11
C GLU A 6 -7.85 -5.65 11.28
N ARG A 7 -6.73 -6.40 11.24
CA ARG A 7 -5.70 -6.36 12.30
C ARG A 7 -5.14 -4.94 12.40
N GLU A 8 -5.23 -4.34 13.59
CA GLU A 8 -4.52 -3.11 13.92
C GLU A 8 -3.01 -3.39 13.96
N MET A 9 -2.27 -2.73 13.08
CA MET A 9 -0.85 -3.03 12.86
C MET A 9 0.06 -1.94 13.41
N TYR A 10 -0.30 -0.68 13.16
CA TYR A 10 0.61 0.44 13.35
C TYR A 10 -0.08 1.62 14.05
N PRO A 11 0.63 2.38 14.87
CA PRO A 11 0.32 3.79 15.04
C PRO A 11 0.37 4.52 13.69
N GLU A 12 -0.49 5.53 13.49
CA GLU A 12 -0.51 6.35 12.26
C GLU A 12 0.86 6.89 11.87
N ALA A 13 1.65 7.32 12.86
CA ALA A 13 3.00 7.82 12.63
C ALA A 13 3.91 6.77 11.98
N GLU A 14 3.85 5.52 12.44
CA GLU A 14 4.65 4.42 11.90
C GLU A 14 4.18 4.01 10.50
N ALA A 15 2.87 3.91 10.29
CA ALA A 15 2.30 3.65 8.96
C ALA A 15 2.70 4.74 7.95
N ALA A 16 2.58 6.01 8.32
CA ALA A 16 2.99 7.13 7.49
C ALA A 16 4.48 7.09 7.17
N ARG A 17 5.31 6.76 8.18
CA ARG A 17 6.74 6.51 8.02
C ARG A 17 6.94 5.45 6.95
N LEU A 18 6.41 4.24 7.12
CA LEU A 18 6.62 3.10 6.19
C LEU A 18 6.15 3.40 4.76
N LEU A 19 5.03 4.11 4.62
CA LEU A 19 4.50 4.56 3.32
C LEU A 19 5.32 5.70 2.71
N GLY A 20 6.16 6.40 3.48
CA GLY A 20 6.87 7.59 3.00
C GLY A 20 5.92 8.73 2.63
N VAL A 21 4.93 8.97 3.48
CA VAL A 21 3.99 10.11 3.38
C VAL A 21 4.01 10.89 4.69
N ALA A 22 3.64 12.17 4.66
CA ALA A 22 3.48 12.94 5.88
C ALA A 22 2.34 12.35 6.74
N GLN A 23 2.53 12.31 8.06
CA GLN A 23 1.51 11.78 8.98
C GLN A 23 0.17 12.51 8.84
N SER A 24 0.19 13.84 8.67
CA SER A 24 -1.02 14.64 8.44
C SER A 24 -1.76 14.25 7.16
N THR A 25 -1.04 13.83 6.12
CA THR A 25 -1.64 13.33 4.88
C THR A 25 -2.34 11.99 5.11
N LEU A 26 -1.69 11.05 5.79
CA LEU A 26 -2.32 9.76 6.12
C LEU A 26 -3.53 9.97 7.04
N HIS A 27 -3.39 10.84 8.04
CA HIS A 27 -4.49 11.21 8.93
C HIS A 27 -5.69 11.76 8.15
N TYR A 28 -5.48 12.66 7.19
CA TYR A 28 -6.54 13.16 6.31
C TYR A 28 -7.23 12.06 5.51
N TRP A 29 -6.48 11.06 5.01
CA TRP A 29 -7.07 9.94 4.26
C TRP A 29 -7.94 9.02 5.13
N LEU A 30 -7.57 8.85 6.40
CA LEU A 30 -8.25 7.99 7.36
C LEU A 30 -9.41 8.68 8.08
N GLU A 31 -9.26 9.94 8.44
CA GLU A 31 -10.19 10.66 9.33
C GLU A 31 -10.90 11.82 8.64
N GLY A 32 -10.47 12.19 7.44
CA GLY A 32 -11.01 13.37 6.76
C GLY A 32 -10.49 14.66 7.40
N ASP A 33 -11.25 15.75 7.26
CA ASP A 33 -10.95 17.03 7.87
C ASP A 33 -12.21 17.88 8.03
N GLU A 34 -12.13 18.93 8.83
CA GLU A 34 -13.12 20.00 8.88
C GLU A 34 -12.41 21.35 8.72
N ARG A 35 -12.74 22.08 7.65
CA ARG A 35 -12.11 23.38 7.37
C ARG A 35 -13.15 24.40 6.97
N ALA A 36 -13.11 25.57 7.60
CA ALA A 36 -14.00 26.70 7.32
C ALA A 36 -15.50 26.32 7.31
N GLY A 37 -15.93 25.48 8.28
CA GLY A 37 -17.30 24.99 8.38
C GLY A 37 -17.71 23.95 7.32
N LYS A 38 -16.77 23.47 6.52
CA LYS A 38 -16.99 22.39 5.55
C LYS A 38 -16.29 21.11 6.02
N SER A 39 -17.08 20.05 6.16
CA SER A 39 -16.57 18.70 6.42
C SER A 39 -16.10 18.04 5.13
N TYR A 40 -14.93 17.41 5.20
CA TYR A 40 -14.36 16.58 4.17
C TYR A 40 -14.30 15.16 4.72
N PRO A 41 -15.12 14.22 4.22
CA PRO A 41 -15.11 12.86 4.74
C PRO A 41 -13.78 12.17 4.41
N PRO A 42 -13.45 11.11 5.16
CA PRO A 42 -12.31 10.26 4.85
C PRO A 42 -12.41 9.63 3.46
N ILE A 43 -11.33 8.96 3.06
CA ILE A 43 -11.23 8.26 1.78
C ILE A 43 -11.19 6.77 2.02
N ILE A 44 -10.32 6.35 2.94
CA ILE A 44 -10.08 4.95 3.26
C ILE A 44 -11.16 4.44 4.22
N ARG A 45 -11.44 5.18 5.31
CA ARG A 45 -12.52 4.84 6.23
C ARG A 45 -13.86 5.31 5.67
N GLU A 46 -14.93 4.59 5.97
CA GLU A 46 -16.29 5.02 5.64
C GLU A 46 -16.71 6.24 6.47
N SER A 47 -16.29 6.27 7.74
CA SER A 47 -16.48 7.37 8.67
C SER A 47 -15.24 7.52 9.56
N PRO A 48 -14.96 8.73 10.07
CA PRO A 48 -13.86 8.92 11.02
C PRO A 48 -14.07 8.03 12.25
N ARG A 49 -13.00 7.38 12.70
CA ARG A 49 -13.02 6.52 13.90
C ARG A 49 -12.43 7.20 15.12
N HIS A 50 -11.78 8.36 14.94
CA HIS A 50 -11.11 9.13 16.00
C HIS A 50 -10.03 8.33 16.75
N VAL A 51 -9.42 7.35 16.08
CA VAL A 51 -8.30 6.54 16.58
C VAL A 51 -7.03 6.82 15.80
N ARG A 52 -5.89 6.59 16.46
CA ARG A 52 -4.54 6.76 15.88
C ARG A 52 -3.89 5.43 15.48
N THR A 53 -4.67 4.35 15.44
CA THR A 53 -4.26 3.03 14.95
C THR A 53 -4.61 2.90 13.46
N VAL A 54 -3.83 2.11 12.73
CA VAL A 54 -4.00 1.82 11.31
C VAL A 54 -4.09 0.31 11.14
N THR A 55 -5.16 -0.16 10.49
CA THR A 55 -5.30 -1.59 10.16
C THR A 55 -4.45 -1.97 8.96
N TRP A 56 -4.24 -3.27 8.75
CA TRP A 56 -3.53 -3.75 7.57
C TRP A 56 -4.21 -3.33 6.26
N ALA A 57 -5.53 -3.43 6.18
CA ALA A 57 -6.27 -2.99 5.00
C ALA A 57 -6.14 -1.49 4.75
N GLU A 58 -6.24 -0.68 5.81
CA GLU A 58 -6.04 0.77 5.73
C GLU A 58 -4.63 1.12 5.23
N PHE A 59 -3.62 0.38 5.67
CA PHE A 59 -2.25 0.53 5.19
C PHE A 59 -2.13 0.22 3.70
N VAL A 60 -2.73 -0.89 3.24
CA VAL A 60 -2.73 -1.28 1.82
C VAL A 60 -3.45 -0.24 0.96
N GLU A 61 -4.65 0.20 1.34
CA GLU A 61 -5.38 1.24 0.59
C GLU A 61 -4.63 2.59 0.60
N ALA A 62 -3.97 2.94 1.71
CA ALA A 62 -3.12 4.13 1.76
C ALA A 62 -1.91 4.03 0.82
N SER A 63 -1.36 2.82 0.63
CA SER A 63 -0.27 2.60 -0.33
C SER A 63 -0.71 2.82 -1.78
N PHE A 64 -1.96 2.46 -2.11
CA PHE A 64 -2.60 2.78 -3.39
C PHE A 64 -2.74 4.29 -3.56
N LEU A 65 -3.34 4.98 -2.57
CA LEU A 65 -3.52 6.43 -2.63
C LEU A 65 -2.20 7.16 -2.78
N ARG A 66 -1.15 6.73 -2.07
CA ARG A 66 0.20 7.26 -2.21
C ARG A 66 0.69 7.19 -3.66
N GLU A 67 0.54 6.04 -4.32
CA GLU A 67 1.01 5.85 -5.69
C GLU A 67 0.29 6.78 -6.66
N TYR A 68 -1.05 6.80 -6.62
CA TYR A 68 -1.87 7.64 -7.46
C TYR A 68 -1.67 9.15 -7.18
N ARG A 69 -1.48 9.53 -5.91
CA ARG A 69 -1.25 10.93 -5.54
C ARG A 69 0.16 11.43 -5.86
N ARG A 70 1.20 10.64 -5.59
CA ARG A 70 2.59 11.10 -5.78
C ARG A 70 3.06 10.96 -7.22
N LYS A 71 2.72 9.85 -7.89
CA LYS A 71 3.20 9.55 -9.25
C LYS A 71 2.28 10.15 -10.31
N HIS A 72 0.96 10.07 -10.10
CA HIS A 72 -0.04 10.45 -11.11
C HIS A 72 -0.79 11.75 -10.79
N LYS A 73 -0.59 12.33 -9.59
CA LYS A 73 -1.20 13.60 -9.16
C LYS A 73 -2.74 13.64 -9.21
N VAL A 74 -3.40 12.48 -9.18
CA VAL A 74 -4.87 12.35 -9.28
C VAL A 74 -5.59 13.21 -8.24
N PRO A 75 -6.61 13.99 -8.61
CA PRO A 75 -7.35 14.81 -7.65
C PRO A 75 -7.96 13.99 -6.50
N MET A 76 -7.83 14.50 -5.26
CA MET A 76 -8.36 13.81 -4.06
C MET A 76 -9.87 13.54 -4.13
N ILE A 77 -10.61 14.41 -4.80
CA ILE A 77 -12.07 14.29 -4.96
C ILE A 77 -12.45 13.09 -5.82
N GLU A 78 -11.69 12.82 -6.87
CA GLU A 78 -11.88 11.68 -7.77
C GLU A 78 -11.58 10.38 -7.05
N LEU A 79 -10.43 10.32 -6.35
CA LEU A 79 -10.05 9.14 -5.55
C LEU A 79 -11.11 8.83 -4.48
N ARG A 80 -11.65 9.85 -3.80
CA ARG A 80 -12.71 9.66 -2.82
C ARG A 80 -13.97 9.07 -3.43
N LYS A 81 -14.44 9.63 -4.56
CA LYS A 81 -15.63 9.11 -5.26
C LYS A 81 -15.40 7.67 -5.71
N PHE A 82 -14.25 7.41 -6.29
CA PHE A 82 -13.88 6.09 -6.81
C PHE A 82 -13.85 5.03 -5.71
N VAL A 83 -13.11 5.26 -4.62
CA VAL A 83 -13.04 4.32 -3.48
C VAL A 83 -14.42 4.10 -2.86
N GLY A 84 -15.22 5.16 -2.71
CA GLY A 84 -16.61 5.06 -2.24
C GLY A 84 -17.47 4.16 -3.13
N MET A 85 -17.36 4.30 -4.46
CA MET A 85 -18.10 3.44 -5.41
C MET A 85 -17.62 2.00 -5.40
N LEU A 86 -16.32 1.75 -5.24
CA LEU A 86 -15.82 0.38 -5.09
C LEU A 86 -16.36 -0.26 -3.81
N ARG A 87 -16.39 0.49 -2.70
CA ARG A 87 -16.92 0.02 -1.41
C ARG A 87 -18.38 -0.39 -1.54
N GLU A 88 -19.20 0.45 -2.18
CA GLU A 88 -20.60 0.17 -2.45
C GLU A 88 -20.79 -1.07 -3.33
N LYS A 89 -20.04 -1.16 -4.43
CA LYS A 89 -20.16 -2.24 -5.42
C LYS A 89 -19.73 -3.60 -4.90
N PHE A 90 -18.63 -3.64 -4.16
CA PHE A 90 -18.11 -4.89 -3.61
C PHE A 90 -18.75 -5.24 -2.26
N GLY A 91 -19.36 -4.28 -1.56
CA GLY A 91 -19.97 -4.52 -0.25
C GLY A 91 -18.96 -4.91 0.82
N VAL A 92 -17.73 -4.40 0.72
CA VAL A 92 -16.63 -4.63 1.68
C VAL A 92 -16.00 -3.30 2.07
N PRO A 93 -15.54 -3.14 3.32
CA PRO A 93 -15.05 -1.85 3.82
C PRO A 93 -13.79 -1.34 3.10
N TYR A 94 -12.93 -2.27 2.69
CA TYR A 94 -11.61 -1.99 2.11
C TYR A 94 -11.44 -2.66 0.73
N PRO A 95 -12.18 -2.19 -0.28
CA PRO A 95 -12.25 -2.84 -1.58
C PRO A 95 -10.93 -2.89 -2.34
N LEU A 96 -9.94 -2.04 -2.03
CA LEU A 96 -8.62 -2.08 -2.67
C LEU A 96 -7.68 -3.12 -2.04
N ALA A 97 -7.99 -3.58 -0.82
CA ALA A 97 -7.24 -4.60 -0.09
C ALA A 97 -7.92 -5.98 -0.09
N ASP A 98 -9.21 -6.03 -0.44
CA ASP A 98 -10.09 -7.21 -0.46
C ASP A 98 -10.49 -7.53 -1.90
N ARG A 99 -10.47 -8.82 -2.28
CA ARG A 99 -10.90 -9.41 -3.58
C ARG A 99 -10.01 -9.25 -4.79
N ARG A 100 -8.74 -8.86 -4.62
CA ARG A 100 -7.83 -8.55 -5.73
C ARG A 100 -8.60 -7.82 -6.85
N PRO A 101 -9.23 -6.67 -6.54
CA PRO A 101 -10.41 -6.14 -7.24
C PRO A 101 -10.20 -5.93 -8.76
N TYR A 102 -8.94 -5.97 -9.16
CA TYR A 102 -8.40 -5.73 -10.48
C TYR A 102 -8.29 -6.97 -11.39
N ILE A 103 -8.56 -8.18 -10.89
CA ILE A 103 -8.55 -9.40 -11.72
C ILE A 103 -9.96 -9.98 -11.84
N SER A 104 -10.65 -10.17 -10.72
CA SER A 104 -11.97 -10.82 -10.67
C SER A 104 -13.13 -9.82 -10.84
N GLY A 105 -12.87 -8.52 -10.65
CA GLY A 105 -13.90 -7.47 -10.56
C GLY A 105 -13.74 -6.32 -11.56
N ARG A 106 -13.04 -6.53 -12.69
CA ARG A 106 -12.69 -5.46 -13.64
C ARG A 106 -13.89 -4.67 -14.15
N GLU A 107 -15.03 -5.31 -14.36
CA GLU A 107 -16.28 -4.64 -14.77
C GLU A 107 -16.75 -3.65 -13.71
N LEU A 108 -16.76 -4.06 -12.44
CA LEU A 108 -17.14 -3.19 -11.32
C LEU A 108 -16.16 -2.02 -11.16
N VAL A 109 -14.87 -2.26 -11.36
CA VAL A 109 -13.84 -1.21 -11.36
C VAL A 109 -14.06 -0.24 -12.51
N TYR A 110 -14.31 -0.72 -13.73
CA TYR A 110 -14.58 0.09 -14.91
C TYR A 110 -15.82 0.98 -14.73
N GLU A 111 -16.89 0.40 -14.19
CA GLU A 111 -18.10 1.16 -13.87
C GLU A 111 -17.84 2.22 -12.78
N ALA A 112 -17.09 1.87 -11.74
CA ALA A 112 -16.76 2.78 -10.64
C ALA A 112 -15.90 3.96 -11.11
N GLN A 113 -14.83 3.72 -11.88
CA GLN A 113 -13.98 4.80 -12.39
C GLN A 113 -14.74 5.72 -13.36
N THR A 114 -15.58 5.15 -14.22
CA THR A 114 -16.37 5.90 -15.21
C THR A 114 -17.39 6.79 -14.51
N LYS A 115 -18.12 6.25 -13.53
CA LYS A 115 -19.09 7.01 -12.73
C LYS A 115 -18.41 8.04 -11.82
N ALA A 116 -17.22 7.74 -11.29
CA ALA A 116 -16.45 8.69 -10.49
C ALA A 116 -15.91 9.86 -11.33
N GLY A 117 -15.87 9.70 -12.66
CA GLY A 117 -15.28 10.66 -13.58
C GLY A 117 -13.77 10.73 -13.44
N LEU A 118 -13.11 9.59 -13.19
CA LEU A 118 -11.65 9.52 -13.21
C LEU A 118 -11.17 9.90 -14.61
N ASP A 119 -10.15 10.76 -14.68
CA ASP A 119 -9.48 11.05 -15.94
C ASP A 119 -8.98 9.73 -16.59
N PRO A 120 -9.14 9.54 -17.91
CA PRO A 120 -8.65 8.36 -18.62
C PRO A 120 -7.17 8.00 -18.34
N GLU A 121 -6.31 8.99 -18.08
CA GLU A 121 -4.90 8.76 -17.72
C GLU A 121 -4.74 8.02 -16.38
N PHE A 122 -5.74 8.12 -15.51
CA PHE A 122 -5.73 7.57 -14.16
C PHE A 122 -6.68 6.40 -13.96
N CYS A 123 -7.47 6.06 -14.97
CA CYS A 123 -8.29 4.86 -14.96
C CYS A 123 -7.44 3.64 -14.58
N LEU A 124 -8.02 2.74 -13.80
CA LEU A 124 -7.32 1.53 -13.35
C LEU A 124 -7.46 0.42 -14.39
N VAL A 125 -8.58 0.42 -15.11
CA VAL A 125 -8.83 -0.47 -16.23
C VAL A 125 -9.15 0.33 -17.49
N ALA A 126 -8.71 -0.16 -18.64
CA ALA A 126 -9.01 0.41 -19.94
C ALA A 126 -9.65 -0.65 -20.83
N VAL A 127 -10.47 -0.22 -21.78
CA VAL A 127 -11.03 -1.10 -22.81
C VAL A 127 -10.05 -1.16 -23.97
N ALA A 128 -9.57 -2.36 -24.29
CA ALA A 128 -8.76 -2.63 -25.46
C ALA A 128 -9.20 -3.95 -26.09
N ASN A 129 -9.48 -3.95 -27.39
CA ASN A 129 -9.97 -5.13 -28.12
C ASN A 129 -11.19 -5.79 -27.45
N ASP A 130 -12.18 -4.99 -27.03
CA ASP A 130 -13.38 -5.41 -26.31
C ASP A 130 -13.11 -6.14 -24.97
N GLN A 131 -11.90 -6.03 -24.43
CA GLN A 131 -11.49 -6.58 -23.14
C GLN A 131 -11.11 -5.48 -22.17
N LEU A 132 -11.43 -5.68 -20.88
CA LEU A 132 -10.96 -4.83 -19.80
C LEU A 132 -9.54 -5.27 -19.39
N LEU A 133 -8.56 -4.41 -19.66
CA LEU A 133 -7.16 -4.59 -19.29
C LEU A 133 -6.79 -3.62 -18.18
N LEU A 134 -5.77 -3.97 -17.40
CA LEU A 134 -5.23 -3.06 -16.40
C LEU A 134 -4.40 -1.98 -17.08
N THR A 135 -4.44 -0.78 -16.51
CA THR A 135 -3.55 0.30 -16.94
C THR A 135 -2.18 0.15 -16.28
N PRO A 136 -1.10 0.69 -16.87
CA PRO A 136 0.23 0.62 -16.27
C PRO A 136 0.31 1.14 -14.82
N PRO A 137 -0.41 2.22 -14.42
CA PRO A 137 -0.50 2.63 -13.01
C PRO A 137 -1.10 1.56 -12.10
N SER A 138 -2.14 0.86 -12.56
CA SER A 138 -2.80 -0.18 -11.77
C SER A 138 -1.96 -1.44 -11.67
N GLU A 139 -1.27 -1.83 -12.76
CA GLU A 139 -0.32 -2.95 -12.76
C GLU A 139 0.84 -2.69 -11.80
N SER A 140 1.43 -1.49 -11.87
CA SER A 140 2.50 -1.04 -10.96
C SER A 140 2.11 -1.15 -9.49
N PHE A 141 0.87 -0.77 -9.14
CA PHE A 141 0.37 -0.94 -7.77
C PHE A 141 0.20 -2.43 -7.41
N LEU A 142 -0.41 -3.21 -8.30
CA LEU A 142 -0.70 -4.62 -8.06
C LEU A 142 0.54 -5.48 -7.87
N ASP A 143 1.58 -5.22 -8.65
CA ASP A 143 2.85 -5.92 -8.57
C ASP A 143 3.56 -5.68 -7.24
N ARG A 144 3.16 -4.63 -6.51
CA ARG A 144 3.66 -4.34 -5.15
C ARG A 144 2.88 -5.04 -4.06
N ILE A 145 1.77 -5.71 -4.37
CA ILE A 145 0.98 -6.46 -3.40
C ILE A 145 1.12 -7.96 -3.65
N THR A 146 1.54 -8.69 -2.63
CA THR A 146 1.40 -10.15 -2.62
C THR A 146 -0.01 -10.48 -2.15
N TRP A 147 -0.71 -11.30 -2.92
CA TRP A 147 -2.07 -11.74 -2.62
C TRP A 147 -2.04 -13.19 -2.13
N ASP A 148 -2.79 -13.46 -1.07
CA ASP A 148 -3.15 -14.81 -0.63
C ASP A 148 -4.64 -14.98 -0.94
N ASP A 149 -4.94 -15.79 -1.94
CA ASP A 149 -6.20 -15.77 -2.69
C ASP A 149 -6.59 -14.34 -3.13
N ASP A 150 -7.60 -13.80 -2.47
CA ASP A 150 -8.23 -12.51 -2.74
C ASP A 150 -7.83 -11.44 -1.72
N ILE A 151 -6.98 -11.78 -0.74
CA ILE A 151 -6.63 -10.92 0.38
C ILE A 151 -5.18 -10.42 0.23
N ALA A 152 -4.97 -9.12 0.39
CA ALA A 152 -3.63 -8.56 0.43
C ALA A 152 -2.83 -9.14 1.62
N ALA A 153 -1.76 -9.88 1.33
CA ALA A 153 -0.98 -10.63 2.33
C ALA A 153 0.39 -9.99 2.62
N ALA A 154 0.96 -9.26 1.67
CA ALA A 154 2.17 -8.47 1.87
C ALA A 154 2.22 -7.27 0.92
N TRP A 155 3.02 -6.27 1.27
CA TRP A 155 3.32 -5.10 0.44
C TRP A 155 4.82 -4.96 0.26
N ARG A 156 5.24 -4.68 -0.98
CA ARG A 156 6.61 -4.38 -1.38
C ARG A 156 6.84 -2.86 -1.41
N PRO A 157 7.67 -2.31 -0.51
CA PRO A 157 7.94 -0.87 -0.49
C PRO A 157 8.67 -0.39 -1.74
N ASP A 158 9.57 -1.21 -2.30
CA ASP A 158 10.32 -0.87 -3.51
C ASP A 158 9.46 -1.06 -4.78
N PRO A 159 9.52 -0.15 -5.78
CA PRO A 159 8.83 -0.35 -7.05
C PRO A 159 9.45 -1.46 -7.93
N HIS A 160 10.70 -1.87 -7.69
CA HIS A 160 11.33 -2.94 -8.43
C HIS A 160 10.78 -4.30 -7.98
N ALA A 161 10.17 -5.04 -8.90
CA ALA A 161 9.60 -6.37 -8.62
C ALA A 161 10.61 -7.39 -8.07
N GLN A 162 11.90 -7.19 -8.33
CA GLN A 162 12.99 -8.03 -7.83
C GLN A 162 13.37 -7.77 -6.37
N SER A 163 12.91 -6.67 -5.77
CA SER A 163 13.16 -6.41 -4.36
C SER A 163 12.46 -7.46 -3.51
N SER A 164 13.21 -8.11 -2.63
CA SER A 164 12.72 -9.12 -1.71
C SER A 164 12.25 -8.54 -0.37
N VAL A 165 12.33 -7.22 -0.19
CA VAL A 165 11.83 -6.54 1.01
C VAL A 165 10.30 -6.51 0.98
N LEU A 166 9.70 -7.14 1.97
CA LEU A 166 8.25 -7.20 2.15
C LEU A 166 7.85 -6.71 3.54
N ILE A 167 6.66 -6.11 3.59
CA ILE A 167 5.93 -5.79 4.81
C ILE A 167 4.70 -6.68 4.84
N SER A 168 4.51 -7.46 5.90
CA SER A 168 3.38 -8.36 6.02
C SER A 168 2.84 -8.39 7.45
N PRO A 169 1.52 -8.42 7.67
CA PRO A 169 0.91 -8.47 8.99
C PRO A 169 1.17 -9.76 9.77
N THR A 170 1.67 -10.80 9.10
CA THR A 170 2.00 -12.11 9.70
C THR A 170 3.50 -12.31 9.91
N ILE A 171 4.34 -11.43 9.37
CA ILE A 171 5.81 -11.50 9.48
C ILE A 171 6.29 -10.26 10.22
N ARG A 172 7.09 -10.46 11.27
CA ARG A 172 7.71 -9.36 12.05
C ARG A 172 6.74 -8.23 12.44
N PHE A 173 5.48 -8.55 12.71
CA PHE A 173 4.44 -7.58 13.06
C PHE A 173 4.35 -6.41 12.06
N GLY A 174 4.50 -6.67 10.76
CA GLY A 174 4.41 -5.62 9.74
C GLY A 174 5.65 -4.74 9.62
N ARG A 175 6.76 -5.10 10.26
CA ARG A 175 8.04 -4.44 10.01
C ARG A 175 8.66 -4.96 8.70
N PRO A 176 9.42 -4.13 7.97
CA PRO A 176 10.08 -4.55 6.75
C PRO A 176 11.04 -5.71 7.00
N ALA A 177 10.98 -6.69 6.13
CA ALA A 177 11.75 -7.92 6.27
C ALA A 177 12.16 -8.48 4.91
N VAL A 178 13.26 -9.23 4.89
CA VAL A 178 13.63 -10.11 3.78
C VAL A 178 13.74 -11.52 4.33
N GLN A 179 13.00 -12.47 3.76
CA GLN A 179 12.93 -13.86 4.26
C GLN A 179 12.68 -13.97 5.78
N GLY A 180 11.90 -13.04 6.35
CA GLY A 180 11.62 -12.98 7.79
C GLY A 180 12.70 -12.32 8.66
N VAL A 181 13.84 -11.92 8.08
CA VAL A 181 14.94 -11.20 8.74
C VAL A 181 14.69 -9.70 8.68
N SER A 182 15.00 -8.99 9.77
CA SER A 182 14.82 -7.53 9.86
C SER A 182 15.75 -6.80 8.90
N THR A 183 15.22 -5.92 8.07
CA THR A 183 16.06 -5.01 7.27
C THR A 183 16.89 -4.09 8.15
N GLU A 184 16.32 -3.62 9.27
CA GLU A 184 17.01 -2.79 10.27
C GLU A 184 18.22 -3.50 10.90
N ALA A 185 18.08 -4.79 11.26
CA ALA A 185 19.18 -5.55 11.86
C ALA A 185 20.30 -5.86 10.86
N ILE A 186 19.94 -6.08 9.58
CA ILE A 186 20.90 -6.21 8.47
C ILE A 186 21.68 -4.90 8.30
N TRP A 187 20.98 -3.77 8.34
CA TRP A 187 21.60 -2.45 8.23
C TRP A 187 22.52 -2.13 9.42
N GLU A 188 22.10 -2.42 10.65
CA GLU A 188 22.92 -2.22 11.85
C GLU A 188 24.24 -3.00 11.78
N GLN A 189 24.24 -4.24 11.27
CA GLN A 189 25.48 -5.00 11.06
C GLN A 189 26.38 -4.36 10.00
N SER A 190 25.81 -3.92 8.87
CA SER A 190 26.59 -3.24 7.84
C SER A 190 27.22 -1.94 8.34
N GLU A 191 26.51 -1.16 9.16
CA GLU A 191 27.03 0.06 9.79
C GLU A 191 28.17 -0.22 10.78
N SER A 192 28.21 -1.43 11.36
CA SER A 192 29.32 -1.86 12.23
C SER A 192 30.58 -2.27 11.46
N GLY A 193 30.53 -2.24 10.12
CA GLY A 193 31.64 -2.56 9.23
C GLY A 193 31.64 -4.01 8.72
N GLU A 194 30.57 -4.78 8.93
CA GLU A 194 30.45 -6.12 8.37
C GLU A 194 30.18 -6.07 6.85
N GLU A 195 30.85 -6.94 6.10
CA GLU A 195 30.69 -7.04 4.65
C GLU A 195 29.39 -7.78 4.29
N VAL A 196 28.83 -7.48 3.11
CA VAL A 196 27.58 -8.09 2.61
C VAL A 196 27.62 -9.63 2.63
N GLU A 197 28.77 -10.23 2.33
CA GLU A 197 28.96 -11.68 2.35
C GLU A 197 28.87 -12.26 3.77
N ASP A 198 29.44 -11.57 4.75
CA ASP A 198 29.41 -11.99 6.16
C ASP A 198 27.99 -11.93 6.71
N ILE A 199 27.30 -10.82 6.47
CA ILE A 199 25.91 -10.62 6.88
C ILE A 199 25.00 -11.69 6.24
N ALA A 200 25.20 -11.98 4.95
CA ALA A 200 24.47 -13.02 4.23
C ALA A 200 24.65 -14.39 4.89
N ARG A 201 25.89 -14.74 5.29
CA ARG A 201 26.17 -16.00 6.00
C ARG A 201 25.53 -16.04 7.39
N VAL A 202 25.59 -14.95 8.15
CA VAL A 202 25.02 -14.86 9.50
C VAL A 202 23.51 -15.08 9.48
N TYR A 203 22.81 -14.42 8.54
CA TYR A 203 21.36 -14.50 8.45
C TYR A 203 20.85 -15.60 7.52
N GLN A 204 21.73 -16.38 6.89
CA GLN A 204 21.40 -17.41 5.91
C GLN A 204 20.56 -16.86 4.74
N LEU A 205 20.99 -15.72 4.21
CA LEU A 205 20.36 -15.02 3.09
C LEU A 205 21.26 -15.06 1.86
N ASP A 206 20.66 -14.83 0.69
CA ASP A 206 21.44 -14.50 -0.50
C ASP A 206 22.02 -13.07 -0.38
N MET A 207 23.18 -12.83 -0.98
CA MET A 207 23.77 -11.50 -1.00
C MET A 207 22.85 -10.45 -1.64
N THR A 208 22.02 -10.85 -2.60
CA THR A 208 21.03 -9.98 -3.25
C THR A 208 19.96 -9.51 -2.26
N ASP A 209 19.52 -10.40 -1.36
CA ASP A 209 18.55 -10.10 -0.31
C ASP A 209 19.12 -9.09 0.70
N VAL A 210 20.38 -9.28 1.10
CA VAL A 210 21.11 -8.32 1.94
C VAL A 210 21.21 -6.96 1.24
N ARG A 211 21.59 -6.93 -0.04
CA ARG A 211 21.68 -5.67 -0.81
C ARG A 211 20.34 -4.95 -0.91
N TRP A 212 19.23 -5.66 -1.10
CA TRP A 212 17.90 -5.06 -1.13
C TRP A 212 17.49 -4.51 0.24
N ALA A 213 17.77 -5.23 1.33
CA ALA A 213 17.54 -4.75 2.69
C ALA A 213 18.34 -3.46 2.98
N LEU A 214 19.61 -3.43 2.61
CA LEU A 214 20.46 -2.23 2.77
C LEU A 214 19.99 -1.07 1.91
N SER A 215 19.63 -1.32 0.65
CA SER A 215 19.07 -0.30 -0.26
C SER A 215 17.80 0.32 0.33
N TYR A 216 16.91 -0.52 0.86
CA TYR A 216 15.70 -0.07 1.56
C TYR A 216 16.04 0.84 2.74
N GLU A 217 16.88 0.41 3.69
CA GLU A 217 17.18 1.19 4.90
C GLU A 217 17.93 2.50 4.62
N ASN A 218 18.83 2.49 3.63
CA ASN A 218 19.58 3.68 3.21
C ASN A 218 18.67 4.72 2.54
N SER A 219 17.79 4.29 1.63
CA SER A 219 16.84 5.19 0.96
C SER A 219 15.90 5.89 1.96
N ARG A 220 15.57 5.20 3.05
CA ARG A 220 14.65 5.65 4.09
C ARG A 220 15.27 6.64 5.06
N ARG A 221 16.58 6.56 5.29
CA ARG A 221 17.34 7.48 6.14
C ARG A 221 17.77 8.74 5.39
N ALA A 222 17.88 8.68 4.07
CA ALA A 222 18.21 9.82 3.23
C ALA A 222 17.02 10.76 2.93
N ALA A 223 15.78 10.32 3.20
CA ALA A 223 14.53 11.01 2.86
C ALA A 223 13.92 11.77 4.05
#